data_AF-A2H6B2-F1
#
_entry.id   AF-A2H6B2-F1
#
_cell.length_a   1.000
_cell.length_b   1.000
_cell.length_c   1.000
_cell.angle_alpha   90.00
_cell.angle_beta   90.00
_cell.angle_gamma   90.00
#
_symmetry.space_group_name_H-M   'P 1'
#
loop_
_entity.id
_entity.type
_entity.pdbx_description
1 polymer ?
#
loop_
_entity_poly.entity_id
_entity_poly.type
_entity_poly.pdbx_seq_one_letter_code
_entity_poly.pdbx_strand_id
1 'polypeptide(L)'
;MMMKSEKCSEIELEQSVMETMKSQNFKLKSSEAYNWFVSLFGEKISHDLVRSVCMLLSEMISQAFGRECYRRKKTCFFWANVHFNEIQQYLSNHSISVELTNGVKIPILPFRKMQFNNMPNPLIVKPEKKF
;
A
#
# COMPACT_ATOMS: atom_id res chain seq x y z
N MET A 1 22.96 -37.01 3.48
CA MET A 1 21.51 -36.72 3.38
C MET A 1 21.36 -35.35 2.74
N MET A 2 20.97 -35.28 1.47
CA MET A 2 20.59 -34.01 0.84
C MET A 2 19.17 -33.69 1.28
N MET A 3 18.97 -32.58 2.00
CA MET A 3 17.64 -32.07 2.28
C MET A 3 17.02 -31.62 0.95
N LYS A 4 15.99 -32.33 0.50
CA LYS A 4 15.14 -31.86 -0.59
C LYS A 4 14.46 -30.59 -0.09
N SER A 5 14.85 -29.44 -0.62
CA SER A 5 14.13 -28.20 -0.42
C SER A 5 12.73 -28.39 -1.00
N GLU A 6 11.72 -28.49 -0.14
CA GLU A 6 10.32 -28.53 -0.55
C GLU A 6 10.02 -27.19 -1.24
N LYS A 7 9.87 -27.24 -2.57
CA LYS A 7 9.37 -26.10 -3.33
C LYS A 7 7.89 -25.98 -2.99
N CYS A 8 7.55 -25.07 -2.07
CA CYS A 8 6.18 -24.63 -1.87
C CYS A 8 5.63 -24.11 -3.20
N SER A 9 4.46 -24.61 -3.60
CA SER A 9 3.84 -24.28 -4.87
C SER A 9 3.28 -22.85 -4.84
N GLU A 10 3.23 -22.20 -6.00
CA GLU A 10 2.69 -20.83 -6.14
C GLU A 10 1.23 -20.72 -5.64
N ILE A 11 0.46 -21.81 -5.75
CA ILE A 11 -0.92 -21.90 -5.28
C ILE A 11 -0.99 -21.87 -3.75
N GLU A 12 -0.09 -22.58 -3.07
CA GLU A 12 -0.02 -22.60 -1.60
C GLU A 12 0.39 -21.23 -1.04
N LEU A 13 1.30 -20.52 -1.73
CA LEU A 13 1.68 -19.15 -1.37
C LEU A 13 0.50 -18.18 -1.50
N GLU A 14 -0.27 -18.26 -2.60
CA GLU A 14 -1.48 -17.42 -2.76
C GLU A 14 -2.54 -17.72 -1.71
N GLN A 15 -2.76 -19.00 -1.38
CA GLN A 15 -3.69 -19.39 -0.32
C GLN A 15 -3.23 -18.88 1.04
N SER A 16 -1.95 -19.03 1.37
CA SER A 16 -1.36 -18.53 2.63
C SER A 16 -1.54 -17.01 2.79
N VAL A 17 -1.30 -16.22 1.74
CA VAL A 17 -1.54 -14.78 1.78
C VAL A 17 -3.02 -14.46 1.98
N MET A 18 -3.91 -15.16 1.29
CA MET A 18 -5.36 -14.96 1.46
C MET A 18 -5.85 -15.35 2.87
N GLU A 19 -5.33 -16.42 3.45
CA GLU A 19 -5.66 -16.84 4.81
C GLU A 19 -5.13 -15.85 5.84
N THR A 20 -3.90 -15.38 5.67
CA THR A 20 -3.31 -14.35 6.52
C THR A 20 -4.09 -13.04 6.45
N MET A 21 -4.53 -12.64 5.26
CA MET A 21 -5.40 -11.46 5.10
C MET A 21 -6.73 -11.61 5.85
N LYS A 22 -7.32 -12.81 5.81
CA LYS A 22 -8.58 -13.11 6.51
C LYS A 22 -8.37 -13.13 8.02
N SER A 23 -7.31 -13.76 8.52
CA SER A 23 -7.02 -13.86 9.95
C SER A 23 -6.74 -12.48 10.57
N GLN A 24 -6.08 -11.59 9.83
CA GLN A 24 -5.85 -10.20 10.25
C GLN A 24 -7.07 -9.29 10.05
N ASN A 25 -8.23 -9.81 9.61
CA ASN A 25 -9.43 -9.03 9.31
C ASN A 25 -9.14 -7.82 8.40
N PHE A 26 -8.24 -7.99 7.43
CA PHE A 26 -7.72 -6.86 6.65
C PHE A 26 -8.82 -6.17 5.83
N LYS A 27 -9.04 -4.89 6.15
CA LYS A 27 -9.96 -3.98 5.47
C LYS A 27 -9.16 -2.93 4.71
N LEU A 28 -9.21 -3.03 3.38
CA LEU A 28 -8.45 -2.17 2.48
C LEU A 28 -8.62 -0.68 2.79
N LYS A 29 -9.87 -0.18 2.80
CA LYS A 29 -10.14 1.26 2.95
C LYS A 29 -9.80 1.84 4.32
N SER A 30 -9.57 1.00 5.32
CA SER A 30 -9.18 1.44 6.66
C SER A 30 -7.70 1.16 6.95
N SER A 31 -6.93 0.70 5.96
CA SER A 31 -5.53 0.35 6.16
C SER A 31 -4.65 1.59 6.05
N GLU A 32 -3.56 1.62 6.82
CA GLU A 32 -2.61 2.74 6.82
C GLU A 32 -1.97 2.91 5.45
N ALA A 33 -1.60 1.78 4.84
CA ALA A 33 -1.11 1.76 3.46
C ALA A 33 -2.11 2.40 2.49
N TYR A 34 -3.41 2.09 2.56
CA TYR A 34 -4.39 2.69 1.66
C TYR A 34 -4.49 4.19 1.85
N ASN A 35 -4.58 4.67 3.10
CA ASN A 35 -4.63 6.09 3.39
C ASN A 35 -3.39 6.84 2.88
N TRP A 36 -2.20 6.24 3.06
CA TRP A 36 -0.96 6.78 2.54
C TRP A 36 -0.95 6.87 1.01
N PHE A 37 -1.30 5.79 0.32
CA PHE A 37 -1.41 5.78 -1.14
C PHE A 37 -2.44 6.80 -1.66
N VAL A 38 -3.59 6.95 -0.98
CA VAL A 38 -4.60 7.97 -1.32
C VAL A 38 -4.06 9.38 -1.14
N SER A 39 -3.25 9.62 -0.11
CA SER A 39 -2.61 10.93 0.10
C SER A 39 -1.61 11.30 -1.01
N LEU A 40 -0.97 10.30 -1.64
CA LEU A 40 0.00 10.51 -2.70
C LEU A 40 -0.64 10.60 -4.09
N PHE A 41 -1.65 9.78 -4.36
CA PHE A 41 -2.18 9.55 -5.71
C PHE A 41 -3.68 9.85 -5.87
N GLY A 42 -4.37 10.22 -4.80
CA GLY A 42 -5.83 10.42 -4.76
C GLY A 42 -6.63 9.12 -4.60
N GLU A 43 -7.96 9.21 -4.56
CA GLU A 43 -8.82 8.04 -4.27
C GLU A 43 -8.86 6.98 -5.38
N LYS A 44 -8.68 7.40 -6.64
CA LYS A 44 -8.81 6.55 -7.84
C LYS A 44 -7.46 6.00 -8.31
N ILE A 45 -6.78 5.26 -7.44
CA ILE A 45 -5.46 4.69 -7.72
C ILE A 45 -5.61 3.49 -8.67
N SER A 46 -4.80 3.37 -9.72
CA SER A 46 -4.81 2.19 -10.59
C SER A 46 -4.13 0.99 -9.92
N HIS A 47 -4.46 -0.23 -10.35
CA HIS A 47 -3.79 -1.43 -9.86
C HIS A 47 -2.30 -1.42 -10.25
N ASP A 48 -2.00 -1.09 -11.51
CA ASP A 48 -0.63 -1.09 -12.04
C ASP A 48 0.27 -0.12 -11.26
N LEU A 49 -0.23 1.06 -10.91
CA LEU A 49 0.49 2.01 -10.08
C LEU A 49 0.83 1.41 -8.71
N VAL A 50 -0.16 0.85 -8.02
CA VAL A 50 0.05 0.23 -6.70
C VAL A 50 1.07 -0.90 -6.80
N ARG A 51 0.96 -1.75 -7.84
CA ARG A 51 1.89 -2.83 -8.10
C ARG A 51 3.31 -2.32 -8.33
N SER A 52 3.50 -1.34 -9.20
CA SER A 52 4.84 -0.78 -9.50
C SER A 52 5.48 -0.15 -8.27
N VAL A 53 4.69 0.56 -7.46
CA VAL A 53 5.16 1.12 -6.19
C VAL A 53 5.58 0.02 -5.23
N CYS A 54 4.75 -1.02 -5.03
CA CYS A 54 5.10 -2.13 -4.14
C CYS A 54 6.32 -2.92 -4.63
N MET A 55 6.47 -3.14 -5.94
CA MET A 55 7.67 -3.77 -6.51
C MET A 55 8.92 -2.96 -6.20
N LEU A 56 8.90 -1.65 -6.48
CA LEU A 56 10.02 -0.77 -6.19
C LEU A 56 10.35 -0.78 -4.69
N LEU A 57 9.35 -0.63 -3.83
CA LEU A 57 9.55 -0.63 -2.38
C LEU A 57 10.14 -1.95 -1.90
N SER A 58 9.67 -3.08 -2.43
CA SER A 58 10.14 -4.41 -2.04
C SER A 58 11.64 -4.59 -2.22
N GLU A 59 12.19 -4.04 -3.31
CA GLU A 59 13.63 -4.01 -3.56
C GLU A 59 14.35 -3.10 -2.56
N MET A 60 13.79 -1.93 -2.30
CA MET A 60 14.39 -0.93 -1.40
C MET A 60 14.44 -1.36 0.06
N ILE A 61 13.41 -2.07 0.54
CA ILE A 61 13.34 -2.58 1.92
C ILE A 61 13.79 -4.03 2.05
N SER A 62 14.27 -4.64 0.96
CA SER A 62 14.69 -6.05 0.90
C SER A 62 13.63 -7.03 1.42
N GLN A 63 12.36 -6.78 1.12
CA GLN A 63 11.23 -7.65 1.46
C GLN A 63 10.71 -8.32 0.21
N ALA A 64 10.41 -9.62 0.28
CA ALA A 64 9.91 -10.34 -0.89
C ALA A 64 8.50 -9.89 -1.27
N PHE A 65 8.33 -9.44 -2.52
CA PHE A 65 7.03 -9.17 -3.11
C PHE A 65 6.72 -10.23 -4.18
N GLY A 66 6.28 -11.39 -3.70
CA GLY A 66 6.01 -12.56 -4.52
C GLY A 66 4.82 -12.38 -5.48
N ARG A 67 4.65 -13.36 -6.37
CA ARG A 67 3.63 -13.31 -7.43
C ARG A 67 2.22 -13.25 -6.89
N GLU A 68 2.00 -13.95 -5.79
CA GLU A 68 0.77 -13.96 -5.02
C GLU A 68 0.37 -12.56 -4.54
N CYS A 69 1.35 -11.70 -4.24
CA CYS A 69 1.11 -10.37 -3.70
C CYS A 69 0.69 -9.37 -4.80
N TYR A 70 1.26 -9.44 -6.00
CA TYR A 70 0.97 -8.49 -7.08
C TYR A 70 -0.20 -8.85 -8.00
N ARG A 71 -0.83 -10.02 -7.82
CA ARG A 71 -1.92 -10.51 -8.67
C ARG A 71 -3.19 -9.68 -8.53
N ARG A 72 -3.48 -9.17 -7.32
CA ARG A 72 -4.69 -8.40 -7.02
C ARG A 72 -4.31 -7.09 -6.35
N LYS A 73 -5.02 -6.01 -6.69
CA LYS A 73 -4.81 -4.71 -6.04
C LYS A 73 -4.88 -4.80 -4.51
N LYS A 74 -5.83 -5.58 -3.98
CA LYS A 74 -6.02 -5.77 -2.53
C LYS A 74 -4.81 -6.45 -1.86
N THR A 75 -4.17 -7.42 -2.52
CA THR A 75 -2.99 -8.12 -1.97
C THR A 75 -1.76 -7.22 -2.00
N CYS A 76 -1.62 -6.33 -2.99
CA CYS A 76 -0.56 -5.32 -2.99
C CYS A 76 -0.66 -4.39 -1.76
N PHE A 77 -1.87 -3.90 -1.48
CA PHE A 77 -2.12 -3.07 -0.30
C PHE A 77 -1.91 -3.82 1.01
N PHE A 78 -2.26 -5.11 1.04
CA PHE A 78 -2.01 -5.93 2.22
C PHE A 78 -0.52 -6.06 2.49
N TRP A 79 0.28 -6.42 1.47
CA TRP A 79 1.73 -6.49 1.60
C TRP A 79 2.33 -5.16 2.08
N ALA A 80 1.91 -4.04 1.48
CA ALA A 80 2.37 -2.72 1.89
C ALA A 80 1.94 -2.37 3.33
N ASN A 81 0.79 -2.87 3.79
CA ASN A 81 0.33 -2.67 5.15
C ASN A 81 1.10 -3.52 6.16
N VAL A 82 1.48 -4.75 5.80
CA VAL A 82 2.30 -5.63 6.64
C VAL A 82 3.68 -5.03 6.87
N HIS A 83 4.28 -4.45 5.83
CA HIS A 83 5.61 -3.84 5.88
C HIS A 83 5.59 -2.32 6.02
N PHE A 84 4.49 -1.76 6.54
CA PHE A 84 4.27 -0.32 6.52
C PHE A 84 5.34 0.44 7.33
N ASN A 85 5.77 -0.13 8.46
CA ASN A 85 6.78 0.46 9.32
C ASN A 85 8.16 0.52 8.64
N GLU A 86 8.56 -0.55 7.95
CA GLU A 86 9.81 -0.64 7.21
C GLU A 86 9.81 0.32 6.02
N ILE A 87 8.70 0.39 5.29
CA ILE A 87 8.47 1.37 4.22
C ILE A 87 8.62 2.79 4.78
N GLN A 88 7.99 3.07 5.93
CA GLN A 88 8.05 4.37 6.57
C GLN A 88 9.46 4.75 7.03
N GLN A 89 10.18 3.82 7.65
CA GLN A 89 11.55 4.04 8.10
C GLN A 89 12.49 4.29 6.91
N TYR A 90 12.35 3.54 5.83
CA TYR A 90 13.15 3.73 4.62
C TYR A 90 12.89 5.12 4.00
N LEU A 91 11.63 5.45 3.75
CA LEU A 91 11.24 6.71 3.11
C LEU A 91 11.45 7.95 3.98
N SER A 92 11.64 7.79 5.30
CA SER A 92 12.02 8.91 6.16
C SER A 92 13.43 9.43 5.88
N ASN A 93 14.30 8.57 5.31
CA ASN A 93 15.71 8.87 5.06
C ASN A 93 16.06 8.93 3.56
N HIS A 94 15.14 8.52 2.69
CA HIS A 94 15.37 8.39 1.26
C HIS A 94 14.23 9.02 0.45
N SER A 95 14.55 9.58 -0.71
CA SER A 95 13.55 10.00 -1.69
C SER A 95 13.57 9.02 -2.86
N ILE A 96 12.39 8.54 -3.25
CA ILE A 96 12.22 7.69 -4.43
C ILE A 96 11.20 8.31 -5.38
N SER A 97 11.28 7.97 -6.66
CA SER A 97 10.32 8.38 -7.68
C SER A 97 9.85 7.19 -8.48
N VAL A 98 8.56 7.11 -8.77
CA VAL A 98 7.99 6.10 -9.66
C VAL A 98 7.76 6.72 -11.03
N GLU A 99 8.29 6.08 -12.06
CA GLU A 99 8.03 6.44 -13.46
C GLU A 99 6.80 5.67 -13.97
N LEU A 100 5.81 6.42 -14.41
CA LEU A 100 4.60 5.89 -15.04
C LEU A 100 4.87 5.51 -16.50
N THR A 101 4.00 4.69 -17.09
CA THR A 101 4.10 4.24 -18.49
C THR A 101 4.05 5.39 -19.51
N ASN A 102 3.54 6.56 -19.13
CA ASN A 102 3.54 7.78 -19.94
C ASN A 102 4.79 8.65 -19.71
N GLY A 103 5.82 8.15 -19.01
CA GLY A 103 7.06 8.86 -18.71
C GLY A 103 6.96 9.88 -17.56
N VAL A 104 5.77 10.04 -16.95
CA VAL A 104 5.60 10.94 -15.80
C VAL A 104 6.26 10.34 -14.57
N LYS A 105 7.18 11.09 -13.95
CA LYS A 105 7.81 10.71 -12.68
C LYS A 105 7.05 11.32 -11.51
N ILE A 106 6.49 10.48 -10.65
CA ILE A 106 5.82 10.91 -9.42
C ILE A 106 6.78 10.66 -8.24
N PRO A 107 7.20 11.70 -7.50
CA PRO A 107 7.99 11.51 -6.29
C PRO A 107 7.12 10.87 -5.20
N ILE A 108 7.63 9.81 -4.58
CA ILE A 108 7.08 9.28 -3.35
C ILE A 108 7.73 10.07 -2.22
N LEU A 109 6.95 10.95 -1.63
CA LEU A 109 7.44 11.85 -0.58
C LEU A 109 7.72 11.08 0.71
N PRO A 110 8.73 11.52 1.49
CA PRO A 110 8.95 11.01 2.84
C PRO A 110 7.68 11.08 3.68
N PHE A 111 7.49 10.12 4.58
CA PHE A 111 6.47 10.22 5.62
C PHE A 111 6.84 11.39 6.54
N ARG A 112 6.45 12.60 6.17
CA ARG A 112 6.29 13.66 7.16
C ARG A 112 5.23 13.14 8.11
N LYS A 113 5.54 13.08 9.41
CA LYS A 113 4.54 12.79 10.45
C LYS A 113 3.27 13.51 10.05
N MET A 114 2.26 12.77 9.60
CA MET A 114 0.94 13.33 9.40
C MET A 114 0.52 13.73 10.81
N GLN A 115 0.78 14.98 11.18
CA GLN A 115 -0.04 15.61 12.18
C GLN A 115 -1.42 15.57 11.55
N PHE A 116 -2.23 14.60 11.97
CA PHE A 116 -3.67 14.65 11.83
C PHE A 116 -4.12 15.87 12.64
N ASN A 117 -3.86 17.07 12.12
CA ASN A 117 -4.49 18.26 12.59
C ASN A 117 -5.94 18.09 12.19
N ASN A 118 -6.75 17.72 13.20
CA ASN A 118 -8.19 17.89 13.29
C ASN A 118 -8.72 18.68 12.08
N MET A 119 -9.10 18.00 11.01
CA MET A 119 -9.93 18.64 9.99
C MET A 119 -11.22 19.02 10.72
N PRO A 120 -11.58 20.31 10.81
CA PRO A 120 -12.91 20.66 11.29
C PRO A 120 -13.91 20.00 10.34
N ASN A 121 -14.85 19.25 10.92
CA ASN A 121 -16.02 18.72 10.22
C ASN A 121 -16.54 19.79 9.25
N PRO A 122 -16.80 19.47 7.96
CA PRO A 122 -17.45 20.42 7.08
C PRO A 122 -18.79 20.79 7.73
N LEU A 123 -18.91 22.05 8.15
CA LEU A 123 -20.11 22.60 8.74
C LEU A 123 -21.27 22.32 7.78
N ILE A 124 -22.20 21.48 8.22
CA ILE A 124 -23.49 21.28 7.58
C ILE A 124 -24.19 22.64 7.64
N VAL A 125 -24.06 23.43 6.59
CA VAL A 125 -24.85 24.65 6.40
C VAL A 125 -26.28 24.19 6.14
N LYS A 126 -27.12 24.23 7.17
CA LYS A 126 -28.57 24.09 7.01
C LYS A 126 -29.06 25.30 6.21
N PRO A 127 -29.85 25.11 5.14
CA PRO A 127 -30.44 26.23 4.43
C PRO A 127 -31.45 26.93 5.34
N GLU A 128 -31.25 28.22 5.58
CA GLU A 128 -32.23 29.08 6.24
C GLU A 128 -33.50 29.12 5.39
N LYS A 129 -34.63 28.73 5.99
CA LYS A 129 -35.95 28.98 5.43
C LYS A 129 -36.18 30.50 5.47
N LYS A 130 -36.25 31.14 4.31
CA LYS A 130 -36.82 32.48 4.20
C LYS A 130 -38.34 32.37 4.33
N PHE A 131 -38.88 33.11 5.30
CA PHE A 131 -40.32 33.39 5.43
C PHE A 131 -40.76 34.40 4.38
#